data_AF-A0A1S9SYP4-F1
#
_entry.id   AF-A0A1S9SYP4-F1
#
_cell.length_a   1.000
_cell.length_b   1.000
_cell.length_c   1.000
_cell.angle_alpha   90.00
_cell.angle_beta   90.00
_cell.angle_gamma   90.00
#
_symmetry.space_group_name_H-M   'P 1'
#
loop_
_entity.id
_entity.type
_entity.pdbx_description
1 polymer ?
#
loop_
_entity_poly.entity_id
_entity_poly.type
_entity_poly.pdbx_seq_one_letter_code
_entity_poly.pdbx_strand_id
1 'polypeptide(L)'
;MIKQASENDLNEILAKSDNALYEGTVKTFKPTQKRVKEIIQTTLEQGAYYLVLKDNDNLNDDLKGWILIGSGKDYFSQESVGFIYELYVLPEYRGQKLSKKLMKAGLDELSLKGHKEIRLNVHAMNFAR
;
A
#
# COMPACT_ATOMS: atom_id res chain seq x y z
N MET A 1 -9.41 5.83 11.49
CA MET A 1 -8.23 5.27 12.20
C MET A 1 -7.30 4.58 11.21
N ILE A 2 -6.00 4.49 11.52
CA ILE A 2 -5.06 3.59 10.79
C ILE A 2 -4.88 2.33 11.60
N LYS A 3 -5.01 1.15 10.98
CA LYS A 3 -4.82 -0.16 11.60
C LYS A 3 -4.29 -1.17 10.58
N GLN A 4 -3.73 -2.28 11.05
CA GLN A 4 -3.41 -3.41 10.18
C GLN A 4 -4.70 -3.99 9.54
N ALA A 5 -4.61 -4.38 8.28
CA ALA A 5 -5.74 -4.94 7.53
C ALA A 5 -6.23 -6.26 8.16
N SER A 6 -7.55 -6.39 8.29
CA SER A 6 -8.23 -7.66 8.57
C SER A 6 -8.39 -8.51 7.31
N GLU A 7 -8.86 -9.75 7.43
CA GLU A 7 -9.18 -10.59 6.26
C GLU A 7 -10.25 -9.95 5.36
N ASN A 8 -11.25 -9.29 5.96
CA ASN A 8 -12.28 -8.58 5.20
C ASN A 8 -11.67 -7.41 4.40
N ASP A 9 -10.71 -6.70 4.99
CA ASP A 9 -9.96 -5.63 4.32
C ASP A 9 -9.15 -6.16 3.15
N LEU A 10 -8.45 -7.28 3.34
CA LEU A 10 -7.67 -7.92 2.28
C LEU A 10 -8.57 -8.30 1.10
N ASN A 11 -9.74 -8.90 1.37
CA ASN A 11 -10.70 -9.24 0.32
C ASN A 11 -11.17 -8.00 -0.45
N GLU A 12 -11.45 -6.91 0.25
CA GLU A 12 -11.87 -5.65 -0.37
C GLU A 12 -10.75 -5.01 -1.19
N ILE A 13 -9.52 -4.98 -0.66
CA ILE A 13 -8.33 -4.47 -1.36
C ILE A 13 -8.09 -5.29 -2.63
N LEU A 14 -8.08 -6.62 -2.56
CA LEU A 14 -7.87 -7.50 -3.71
C LEU A 14 -8.93 -7.33 -4.80
N ALA A 15 -10.17 -7.01 -4.43
CA ALA A 15 -11.22 -6.68 -5.37
C ALA A 15 -11.01 -5.34 -6.10
N LYS A 16 -10.21 -4.44 -5.53
CA LYS A 16 -9.92 -3.09 -6.05
C LYS A 16 -8.49 -2.90 -6.59
N SER A 17 -7.62 -3.89 -6.41
CA SER A 17 -6.17 -3.79 -6.66
C SER A 17 -5.82 -3.69 -8.15
N ASP A 18 -6.64 -4.25 -9.04
CA ASP A 18 -6.46 -4.12 -10.49
C ASP A 18 -6.61 -2.66 -10.95
N ASN A 19 -7.63 -1.97 -10.44
CA ASN A 19 -7.83 -0.54 -10.69
C ASN A 19 -6.71 0.30 -10.05
N ALA A 20 -6.31 0.00 -8.81
CA ALA A 20 -5.23 0.71 -8.13
C ALA A 20 -3.90 0.62 -8.91
N LEU A 21 -3.54 -0.57 -9.39
CA LEU A 21 -2.32 -0.78 -10.18
C LEU A 21 -2.42 -0.14 -11.58
N TYR A 22 -3.59 -0.22 -12.21
CA TYR A 22 -3.84 0.45 -13.49
C TYR A 22 -3.69 1.98 -13.37
N GLU A 23 -4.21 2.59 -12.31
CA GLU A 23 -4.02 4.02 -12.04
C GLU A 23 -2.55 4.36 -11.71
N GLY A 24 -1.90 3.57 -10.86
CA GLY A 24 -0.51 3.80 -10.43
C GLY A 24 0.51 3.75 -11.58
N THR A 25 0.20 3.03 -12.65
CA THR A 25 1.01 2.94 -13.88
C THR A 25 0.60 3.98 -14.93
N VAL A 26 -0.20 4.98 -14.57
CA VAL A 26 -0.73 5.98 -15.50
C VAL A 26 -1.42 5.32 -16.70
N LYS A 27 -2.14 4.22 -16.42
CA LYS A 27 -2.92 3.44 -17.39
C LYS A 27 -2.10 2.77 -18.50
N THR A 28 -0.77 2.69 -18.35
CA THR A 28 0.12 2.06 -19.35
C THR A 28 0.19 0.54 -19.22
N PHE A 29 -0.15 0.00 -18.04
CA PHE A 29 -0.18 -1.44 -17.79
C PHE A 29 -1.54 -1.84 -17.24
N LYS A 30 -2.33 -2.59 -18.02
CA LYS A 30 -3.59 -3.16 -17.56
C LYS A 30 -3.36 -4.62 -17.12
N PRO A 31 -3.17 -4.88 -15.83
CA PRO A 31 -2.97 -6.24 -15.35
C PRO A 31 -4.27 -7.05 -15.44
N THR A 32 -4.16 -8.37 -15.54
CA THR A 32 -5.30 -9.25 -15.24
C THR A 32 -5.48 -9.34 -13.73
N GLN A 33 -6.71 -9.48 -13.24
CA GLN A 33 -6.97 -9.64 -11.80
C GLN A 33 -6.19 -10.82 -11.20
N LYS A 34 -6.04 -11.92 -11.96
CA LYS A 34 -5.20 -13.06 -11.57
C LYS A 34 -3.75 -12.65 -11.34
N ARG A 35 -3.17 -11.87 -12.26
CA ARG A 35 -1.77 -11.43 -12.15
C ARG A 35 -1.55 -10.49 -10.96
N VAL A 36 -2.49 -9.59 -10.69
CA VAL A 36 -2.44 -8.72 -9.51
C VAL A 36 -2.47 -9.53 -8.23
N LYS A 37 -3.41 -10.49 -8.13
CA LYS A 37 -3.51 -11.39 -6.99
C LYS A 37 -2.22 -12.17 -6.75
N GLU A 38 -1.61 -12.71 -7.79
CA GLU A 38 -0.31 -13.41 -7.68
C GLU A 38 0.78 -12.50 -7.10
N ILE A 39 0.93 -11.28 -7.62
CA ILE A 39 1.96 -10.33 -7.16
C ILE A 39 1.74 -9.95 -5.69
N ILE A 40 0.50 -9.61 -5.32
CA ILE A 40 0.17 -9.25 -3.95
C ILE A 40 0.38 -10.44 -3.01
N GLN A 41 -0.10 -11.62 -3.38
CA GLN A 41 0.02 -12.83 -2.57
C GLN A 41 1.49 -13.18 -2.29
N THR A 42 2.35 -13.18 -3.32
CA THR A 42 3.78 -13.39 -3.13
C THR A 42 4.41 -12.35 -2.20
N THR A 43 3.97 -11.09 -2.30
CA THR A 43 4.48 -10.01 -1.44
C THR A 43 4.05 -10.22 0.02
N LEU A 44 2.80 -10.64 0.26
CA LEU A 44 2.30 -10.98 1.60
C LEU A 44 3.01 -12.20 2.20
N GLU A 45 3.26 -13.24 1.40
CA GLU A 45 4.00 -14.44 1.82
C GLU A 45 5.45 -14.14 2.23
N GLN A 46 6.04 -13.07 1.68
CA GLN A 46 7.35 -12.56 2.08
C GLN A 46 7.32 -11.73 3.37
N GLY A 47 6.16 -11.63 4.03
CA GLY A 47 5.99 -10.93 5.31
C GLY A 47 5.58 -9.46 5.17
N ALA A 48 5.23 -9.00 3.97
CA ALA A 48 4.56 -7.71 3.81
C ALA A 48 3.12 -7.78 4.33
N TYR A 49 2.58 -6.62 4.67
CA TYR A 49 1.20 -6.51 5.15
C TYR A 49 0.64 -5.12 4.90
N TYR A 50 -0.68 -5.04 4.87
CA TYR A 50 -1.39 -3.79 4.65
C TYR A 50 -1.69 -3.07 5.96
N LEU A 51 -1.51 -1.75 5.94
CA LEU A 51 -2.20 -0.83 6.84
C LEU A 51 -3.36 -0.18 6.08
N VAL A 52 -4.51 -0.08 6.72
CA VAL A 52 -5.73 0.50 6.18
C VAL A 52 -6.12 1.76 6.93
N LEU A 53 -6.62 2.74 6.18
CA LEU A 53 -7.27 3.91 6.73
C LEU A 53 -8.78 3.72 6.67
N LYS A 54 -9.43 3.80 7.83
CA LYS A 54 -10.89 3.69 7.98
C LYS A 54 -11.48 4.90 8.68
N ASP A 55 -12.81 5.00 8.72
CA ASP A 55 -13.47 6.03 9.54
C ASP A 55 -13.25 5.82 11.05
N ASN A 56 -13.40 6.88 11.84
CA ASN A 56 -13.29 6.82 13.30
C ASN A 56 -14.65 6.64 14.00
N ASP A 57 -15.76 6.99 13.35
CA ASP A 57 -17.07 7.14 14.01
C ASP A 57 -18.00 5.91 13.95
N ASN A 58 -17.45 4.71 13.71
CA ASN A 58 -18.03 3.40 14.09
C ASN A 58 -19.49 3.09 13.68
N LEU A 59 -20.01 3.61 12.57
CA LEU A 59 -21.25 3.08 11.97
C LEU A 59 -20.98 2.28 10.68
N ASN A 60 -19.96 2.66 9.91
CA ASN A 60 -19.48 1.90 8.75
C ASN A 60 -17.96 1.74 8.83
N ASP A 61 -17.48 0.51 8.68
CA ASP A 61 -16.06 0.14 8.64
C ASP A 61 -15.46 0.45 7.25
N ASP A 62 -15.77 1.63 6.71
CA ASP A 62 -15.49 2.00 5.34
C ASP A 62 -13.98 2.18 5.12
N LEU A 63 -13.41 1.35 4.25
CA LEU A 63 -12.06 1.46 3.76
C LEU A 63 -11.93 2.76 2.96
N LYS A 64 -10.99 3.65 3.33
CA LYS A 64 -10.71 4.90 2.60
C LYS A 64 -9.44 4.82 1.73
N GLY A 65 -8.56 3.89 2.06
CA GLY A 65 -7.28 3.70 1.40
C GLY A 65 -6.37 2.76 2.19
N TRP A 66 -5.24 2.42 1.59
CA TRP A 66 -4.29 1.46 2.15
C TRP A 66 -2.86 1.79 1.76
N ILE A 67 -1.92 1.17 2.48
CA ILE A 67 -0.50 1.14 2.16
C ILE A 67 0.03 -0.27 2.40
N LEU A 68 0.71 -0.85 1.41
CA LEU A 68 1.39 -2.14 1.53
C LEU A 68 2.84 -1.90 1.90
N ILE A 69 3.25 -2.36 3.07
CA ILE A 69 4.62 -2.23 3.55
C ILE A 69 5.24 -3.59 3.81
N GLY A 70 6.55 -3.68 3.68
CA GLY A 70 7.29 -4.89 4.03
C GLY A 70 8.78 -4.63 4.16
N SER A 71 9.50 -5.70 4.44
CA SER A 71 10.94 -5.68 4.64
C SER A 71 11.60 -6.52 3.56
N GLY A 72 12.76 -6.09 3.07
CA GLY A 72 13.58 -6.88 2.17
C GLY A 72 15.06 -6.63 2.45
N LYS A 73 15.92 -7.37 1.77
CA LYS A 73 17.35 -7.09 1.75
C LYS A 73 17.72 -6.42 0.45
N ASP A 74 18.55 -5.39 0.53
CA ASP A 74 19.21 -4.87 -0.65
C ASP A 74 20.07 -5.96 -1.29
N TYR A 75 19.97 -6.11 -2.60
CA TYR A 75 20.65 -7.19 -3.32
C TYR A 75 22.19 -7.06 -3.22
N PHE A 76 22.71 -5.84 -3.20
CA PHE A 76 24.14 -5.56 -3.22
C PHE A 76 24.72 -5.45 -1.80
N SER A 77 24.13 -4.61 -0.96
CA SER A 77 24.66 -4.34 0.39
C SER A 77 24.22 -5.37 1.43
N GLN A 78 23.20 -6.18 1.13
CA GLN A 78 22.55 -7.10 2.07
C GLN A 78 21.91 -6.40 3.29
N GLU A 79 21.84 -5.07 3.28
CA GLU A 79 21.23 -4.30 4.34
C GLU A 79 19.71 -4.48 4.34
N SER A 80 19.12 -4.42 5.53
CA SER A 80 17.68 -4.50 5.72
C SER A 80 17.02 -3.18 5.31
N VAL A 81 16.17 -3.23 4.29
CA VAL A 81 15.49 -2.07 3.71
C VAL A 81 13.98 -2.24 3.89
N GLY A 82 13.31 -1.15 4.27
CA GLY A 82 11.86 -1.08 4.28
C GLY A 82 11.34 -0.77 2.88
N PHE A 83 10.25 -1.43 2.46
CA PHE A 83 9.61 -1.19 1.18
C PHE A 83 8.18 -0.73 1.38
N ILE A 84 7.80 0.28 0.60
CA ILE A 84 6.41 0.65 0.36
C ILE A 84 6.09 0.18 -1.05
N TYR A 85 5.29 -0.88 -1.15
CA TYR A 85 4.93 -1.51 -2.41
C TYR A 85 3.72 -0.84 -3.07
N GLU A 86 2.78 -0.39 -2.24
CA GLU A 86 1.57 0.29 -2.70
C GLU A 86 1.19 1.41 -1.74
N LEU A 87 0.66 2.51 -2.27
CA LEU A 87 -0.03 3.56 -1.53
C LEU A 87 -1.22 4.01 -2.35
N TYR A 88 -2.43 3.80 -1.82
CA TYR A 88 -3.65 4.11 -2.54
C TYR A 88 -4.71 4.73 -1.65
N VAL A 89 -5.41 5.73 -2.19
CA VAL A 89 -6.59 6.35 -1.59
C VAL A 89 -7.71 6.24 -2.60
N LEU A 90 -8.88 5.76 -2.16
CA LEU A 90 -10.02 5.62 -3.05
C LEU A 90 -10.42 6.99 -3.62
N PRO A 91 -10.84 7.06 -4.90
CA PRO A 91 -11.14 8.31 -5.60
C PRO A 91 -12.01 9.30 -4.80
N GLU A 92 -13.05 8.81 -4.16
CA GLU A 92 -14.04 9.55 -3.36
C GLU A 92 -13.44 10.23 -2.11
N TYR A 93 -12.27 9.78 -1.64
CA TYR A 93 -11.60 10.35 -0.45
C TYR A 93 -10.31 11.12 -0.78
N ARG A 94 -10.01 11.36 -2.06
CA ARG A 94 -8.82 12.13 -2.50
C ARG A 94 -8.95 13.63 -2.16
N GLY A 95 -7.83 14.35 -2.18
CA GLY A 95 -7.77 15.77 -1.80
C GLY A 95 -7.79 16.05 -0.29
N GLN A 96 -8.09 15.05 0.54
CA GLN A 96 -8.21 15.18 2.01
C GLN A 96 -6.89 14.91 2.77
N LYS A 97 -5.75 14.93 2.08
CA LYS A 97 -4.41 14.63 2.64
C LYS A 97 -4.30 13.24 3.31
N LEU A 98 -5.16 12.29 2.94
CA LEU A 98 -5.17 10.93 3.53
C LEU A 98 -3.94 10.11 3.15
N SER A 99 -3.40 10.29 1.95
CA SER A 99 -2.15 9.67 1.51
C SER A 99 -0.98 10.05 2.42
N LYS A 100 -0.94 11.29 2.92
CA LYS A 100 0.10 11.73 3.88
C LYS A 100 -0.03 11.01 5.22
N LYS A 101 -1.26 10.75 5.68
CA LYS A 101 -1.51 9.99 6.92
C LYS A 101 -1.05 8.53 6.78
N LEU A 102 -1.43 7.88 5.67
CA LEU A 102 -1.00 6.51 5.34
C LEU A 102 0.52 6.40 5.19
N MET A 103 1.13 7.33 4.43
CA MET A 103 2.58 7.39 4.25
C MET A 103 3.29 7.54 5.59
N LYS A 104 2.86 8.47 6.44
CA LYS A 104 3.46 8.63 7.77
C LYS A 104 3.37 7.34 8.59
N ALA A 105 2.21 6.69 8.62
CA ALA A 105 2.06 5.44 9.37
C ALA A 105 2.98 4.32 8.86
N GLY A 106 3.09 4.15 7.53
CA GLY A 106 4.01 3.15 6.97
C GLY A 106 5.48 3.46 7.25
N LEU A 107 5.88 4.75 7.17
CA LEU A 107 7.24 5.18 7.52
C LEU A 107 7.54 4.96 9.00
N ASP A 108 6.62 5.35 9.90
CA ASP A 108 6.77 5.15 11.34
C ASP A 108 6.93 3.64 11.64
N GLU A 109 6.11 2.78 11.03
CA GLU A 109 6.11 1.35 11.28
C GLU A 109 7.37 0.64 10.78
N LEU A 110 7.86 1.00 9.58
CA LEU A 110 9.14 0.51 9.07
C LEU A 110 10.32 1.03 9.89
N SER A 111 10.26 2.28 10.34
CA SER A 111 11.30 2.86 11.21
C SER A 111 11.36 2.17 12.57
N LEU A 112 10.20 1.85 13.17
CA LEU A 112 10.12 1.09 14.42
C LEU A 112 10.69 -0.33 14.30
N LYS A 113 10.64 -0.93 13.11
CA LYS A 113 11.31 -2.20 12.79
C LYS A 113 12.83 -2.08 12.56
N GLY A 114 13.38 -0.86 12.64
CA GLY A 114 14.82 -0.60 12.55
C GLY A 114 15.34 -0.39 11.12
N HIS A 115 14.46 -0.19 10.14
CA HIS A 115 14.91 0.13 8.77
C HIS A 115 15.48 1.55 8.70
N LYS A 116 16.74 1.67 8.28
CA LYS A 116 17.43 2.97 8.08
C LYS A 116 17.09 3.59 6.74
N GLU A 117 16.81 2.75 5.75
CA GLU A 117 16.41 3.16 4.42
C GLU A 117 15.01 2.59 4.13
N ILE A 118 14.14 3.43 3.57
CA ILE A 118 12.81 3.05 3.12
C ILE A 118 12.65 3.46 1.66
N ARG A 119 12.23 2.52 0.81
CA ARG A 119 12.11 2.71 -0.64
C ARG A 119 10.66 2.65 -1.09
N LEU A 120 10.32 3.52 -2.02
CA LEU A 120 9.06 3.54 -2.76
C LEU A 120 9.40 3.75 -4.23
N ASN A 121 8.95 2.84 -5.09
CA ASN A 121 9.03 3.01 -6.53
C ASN A 121 7.70 3.55 -7.05
N VAL A 122 7.75 4.67 -7.77
CA VAL A 122 6.58 5.30 -8.36
C VAL A 122 6.84 5.58 -9.84
N HIS A 123 5.81 5.46 -10.67
CA HIS A 123 5.91 5.85 -12.06
C HIS A 123 6.21 7.35 -12.17
N ALA A 124 7.17 7.75 -13.01
CA ALA A 124 7.64 9.14 -13.09
C ALA A 124 6.55 10.16 -13.48
N MET A 125 5.50 9.70 -14.18
CA MET A 125 4.34 10.51 -14.57
C MET A 125 3.17 10.44 -13.58
N ASN A 126 3.29 9.69 -12.48
CA ASN A 126 2.27 9.63 -11.43
C ASN A 126 2.47 10.79 -10.45
N PHE A 127 2.09 11.98 -10.91
CA PHE A 127 2.13 13.18 -10.10
C PHE A 127 0.94 13.19 -9.13
N ALA A 128 1.25 13.32 -7.84
CA ALA A 128 0.23 13.61 -6.84
C ALA A 128 -0.45 14.94 -7.18
N ARG A 129 -1.78 14.92 -7.32
CA ARG A 129 -2.61 16.11 -7.50
C ARG A 129 -3.21 16.55 -6.17
#